data_AF-A0A8J2LTZ0-F1
#
_entry.id   AF-A0A8J2LTZ0-F1
#
_cell.length_a   1.000
_cell.length_b   1.000
_cell.length_c   1.000
_cell.angle_alpha   90.00
_cell.angle_beta   90.00
_cell.angle_gamma   90.00
#
_symmetry.space_group_name_H-M   'P 1'
#
loop_
_entity.id
_entity.type
_entity.pdbx_description
1 polymer ?
#
loop_
_entity_poly.entity_id
_entity_poly.type
_entity_poly.pdbx_seq_one_letter_code
_entity_poly.pdbx_strand_id
1 'polypeptide(L)'
;MSENKSTSLDKMPPTLDFLNYICKLKHLDRAGWVRCGIEKPEPVAAHMYRMAVMSAFIIRDPSIDANKCIRLSIVHDMGESIIGDITPHDDVPKTTKAAMEFAAIEKITSLLPGASGEELLNLFVEYEEGKTPEAKIVKYLDRYDMIQQAYEYERNEKKPKFLQEFFDATANFFDDSHPIIKDLVDKLLAAREANTPFSQ
;
A
#
# COMPACT_ATOMS: atom_id res chain seq x y z
N MET A 1 -56.56 -9.58 -2.57
CA MET A 1 -55.77 -8.36 -2.83
C MET A 1 -54.35 -8.68 -2.42
N SER A 2 -53.50 -9.04 -3.39
CA SER A 2 -52.09 -9.35 -3.17
C SER A 2 -51.30 -8.04 -3.17
N GLU A 3 -50.80 -7.63 -2.02
CA GLU A 3 -49.80 -6.58 -1.94
C GLU A 3 -48.49 -7.10 -2.53
N ASN A 4 -48.21 -6.66 -3.76
CA ASN A 4 -46.95 -6.88 -4.42
C ASN A 4 -45.91 -5.94 -3.77
N LYS A 5 -45.26 -6.40 -2.69
CA LYS A 5 -44.03 -5.75 -2.19
C LYS A 5 -42.93 -5.99 -3.20
N SER A 6 -42.85 -5.13 -4.20
CA SER A 6 -41.62 -4.89 -4.97
C SER A 6 -40.58 -4.34 -4.00
N THR A 7 -39.89 -5.22 -3.27
CA THR A 7 -38.72 -4.85 -2.48
C THR A 7 -37.59 -4.50 -3.45
N SER A 8 -37.18 -3.24 -3.43
CA SER A 8 -36.16 -2.65 -4.29
C SER A 8 -34.85 -3.46 -4.27
N LEU A 9 -34.52 -4.10 -5.39
CA LEU A 9 -33.19 -4.63 -5.69
C LEU A 9 -32.32 -3.61 -6.45
N ASP A 10 -32.73 -2.33 -6.51
CA ASP A 10 -32.07 -1.31 -7.34
C ASP A 10 -30.74 -0.77 -6.78
N LYS A 11 -30.36 -1.10 -5.54
CA LYS A 11 -29.09 -0.68 -4.94
C LYS A 11 -28.44 -1.80 -4.13
N MET A 12 -27.14 -2.01 -4.37
CA MET A 12 -26.32 -2.92 -3.60
C MET A 12 -26.27 -2.48 -2.13
N PRO A 13 -26.34 -3.41 -1.15
CA PRO A 13 -26.11 -3.09 0.25
C PRO A 13 -24.76 -2.37 0.44
N PRO A 14 -24.68 -1.31 1.26
CA PRO A 14 -23.44 -0.52 1.42
C PRO A 14 -22.20 -1.35 1.76
N THR A 15 -22.35 -2.36 2.62
CA THR A 15 -21.25 -3.26 3.00
C THR A 15 -20.75 -4.11 1.84
N LEU A 16 -21.62 -4.51 0.91
CA LEU A 16 -21.22 -5.22 -0.30
C LEU A 16 -20.54 -4.27 -1.29
N ASP A 17 -20.99 -3.01 -1.38
CA ASP A 17 -20.31 -1.99 -2.17
C ASP A 17 -18.92 -1.64 -1.62
N PHE A 18 -18.76 -1.57 -0.31
CA PHE A 18 -17.45 -1.46 0.33
C PHE A 18 -16.52 -2.59 -0.14
N LEU A 19 -16.98 -3.84 -0.06
CA LEU A 19 -16.20 -5.00 -0.53
C LEU A 19 -15.91 -4.95 -2.03
N ASN A 20 -16.81 -4.39 -2.84
CA ASN A 20 -16.57 -4.17 -4.26
C ASN A 20 -15.42 -3.17 -4.49
N TYR A 21 -15.31 -2.09 -3.70
CA TYR A 21 -14.16 -1.18 -3.76
C TYR A 21 -12.86 -1.89 -3.37
N ILE A 22 -12.85 -2.65 -2.27
CA ILE A 22 -11.66 -3.43 -1.89
C ILE A 22 -11.28 -4.45 -2.96
N CYS A 23 -12.26 -5.05 -3.64
CA CYS A 23 -12.02 -6.00 -4.73
C CYS A 23 -11.26 -5.36 -5.90
N LYS A 24 -11.51 -4.08 -6.22
CA LYS A 24 -10.81 -3.39 -7.30
C LYS A 24 -9.29 -3.36 -7.09
N LEU A 25 -8.83 -3.27 -5.85
CA LEU A 25 -7.39 -3.26 -5.51
C LEU A 25 -6.69 -4.58 -5.87
N LYS A 26 -7.43 -5.69 -6.03
CA LYS A 26 -6.90 -6.98 -6.50
C LYS A 26 -6.60 -6.99 -8.00
N HIS A 27 -7.14 -6.01 -8.72
CA HIS A 27 -7.08 -5.87 -10.17
C HIS A 27 -6.49 -4.52 -10.60
N LEU A 28 -6.00 -3.74 -9.63
CA LEU A 28 -5.31 -2.48 -9.88
C LEU A 28 -3.81 -2.76 -9.80
N ASP A 29 -3.19 -2.88 -10.95
CA ASP A 29 -1.75 -3.03 -11.08
C ASP A 29 -1.04 -1.76 -10.62
N ARG A 30 0.06 -1.90 -9.88
CA ARG A 30 0.86 -0.74 -9.48
C ARG A 30 1.46 -0.05 -10.71
N ALA A 31 1.09 1.21 -10.90
CA ALA A 31 1.37 1.99 -12.10
C ALA A 31 2.87 2.23 -12.32
N GLY A 32 3.66 2.29 -11.25
CA GLY A 32 5.12 2.36 -11.32
C GLY A 32 5.71 1.18 -12.11
N TRP A 33 5.24 -0.04 -11.87
CA TRP A 33 5.72 -1.24 -12.57
C TRP A 33 5.22 -1.33 -14.01
N VAL A 34 3.95 -0.93 -14.24
CA VAL A 34 3.36 -0.84 -15.58
C VAL A 34 4.20 0.08 -16.47
N ARG A 35 4.58 1.26 -15.96
CA ARG A 35 5.43 2.23 -16.67
C ARG A 35 6.78 1.64 -17.08
N CYS A 36 7.38 0.82 -16.22
CA CYS A 36 8.67 0.18 -16.48
C CYS A 36 8.57 -1.05 -17.39
N GLY A 37 7.37 -1.38 -17.89
CA GLY A 37 7.16 -2.49 -18.82
C GLY A 37 7.19 -3.87 -18.17
N ILE A 38 6.90 -3.96 -16.86
CA ILE A 38 6.67 -5.27 -16.21
C ILE A 38 5.40 -5.89 -16.78
N GLU A 39 5.48 -7.11 -17.31
CA GLU A 39 4.34 -7.77 -17.97
C GLU A 39 3.23 -8.15 -16.97
N LYS A 40 3.61 -8.59 -15.78
CA LYS A 40 2.70 -9.01 -14.70
C LYS A 40 3.04 -8.29 -13.40
N PRO A 41 2.75 -6.99 -13.33
CA PRO A 41 3.00 -6.20 -12.13
C PRO A 41 2.13 -6.70 -10.98
N GLU A 42 2.59 -6.50 -9.76
CA GLU A 42 1.80 -6.81 -8.58
C GLU A 42 0.59 -5.85 -8.50
N PRO A 43 -0.58 -6.33 -8.06
CA PRO A 43 -1.67 -5.44 -7.74
C PRO A 43 -1.40 -4.71 -6.41
N VAL A 44 -2.00 -3.54 -6.22
CA VAL A 44 -1.93 -2.74 -4.98
C VAL A 44 -2.27 -3.58 -3.74
N ALA A 45 -3.26 -4.48 -3.85
CA ALA A 45 -3.59 -5.38 -2.74
C ALA A 45 -2.44 -6.33 -2.33
N ALA A 46 -1.58 -6.75 -3.26
CA ALA A 46 -0.44 -7.62 -2.96
C ALA A 46 0.67 -6.86 -2.22
N HIS A 47 0.93 -5.62 -2.63
CA HIS A 47 1.82 -4.69 -1.94
C HIS A 47 1.39 -4.50 -0.47
N MET A 48 0.13 -4.10 -0.24
CA MET A 48 -0.41 -3.93 1.11
C MET A 48 -0.38 -5.21 1.94
N TYR A 49 -0.56 -6.38 1.30
CA TYR A 49 -0.45 -7.68 1.99
C TYR A 49 0.97 -7.92 2.51
N ARG A 50 2.01 -7.73 1.69
CA ARG A 50 3.39 -7.95 2.15
C ARG A 50 3.77 -6.94 3.24
N MET A 51 3.33 -5.69 3.14
CA MET A 51 3.49 -4.70 4.21
C MET A 51 2.84 -5.13 5.54
N ALA A 52 1.63 -5.68 5.50
CA ALA A 52 0.95 -6.20 6.69
C ALA A 52 1.71 -7.37 7.32
N VAL A 53 2.27 -8.27 6.50
CA VAL A 53 3.12 -9.38 6.96
C VAL A 53 4.40 -8.85 7.62
N MET A 54 5.06 -7.85 7.03
CA MET A 54 6.24 -7.21 7.61
C MET A 54 5.92 -6.54 8.96
N SER A 55 4.80 -5.81 9.03
CA SER A 55 4.31 -5.18 10.26
C SER A 55 4.05 -6.20 11.37
N ALA A 56 3.50 -7.37 11.02
CA ALA A 56 3.13 -8.39 12.00
C ALA A 56 4.32 -9.19 12.56
N PHE A 57 5.32 -9.48 11.73
CA PHE A 57 6.32 -10.52 12.05
C PHE A 57 7.77 -10.05 12.02
N ILE A 58 8.06 -8.98 11.30
CA ILE A 58 9.42 -8.43 11.16
C ILE A 58 9.62 -7.26 12.12
N ILE A 59 8.64 -6.36 12.24
CA ILE A 59 8.68 -5.30 13.24
C ILE A 59 8.47 -5.90 14.62
N ARG A 60 9.53 -5.90 15.44
CA ARG A 60 9.56 -6.50 16.77
C ARG A 60 9.86 -5.51 17.88
N ASP A 61 9.73 -4.22 17.59
CA ASP A 61 9.89 -3.16 18.58
C ASP A 61 8.71 -3.22 19.58
N PRO A 62 8.94 -3.51 20.87
CA PRO A 62 7.88 -3.63 21.86
C PRO A 62 7.19 -2.30 22.18
N SER A 63 7.74 -1.16 21.76
CA SER A 63 7.13 0.16 21.91
C SER A 63 6.12 0.52 20.82
N ILE A 64 5.98 -0.33 19.80
CA ILE A 64 5.14 -0.11 18.63
C ILE A 64 3.93 -1.04 18.67
N ASP A 65 2.74 -0.50 18.41
CA ASP A 65 1.55 -1.34 18.25
C ASP A 65 1.54 -2.00 16.86
N ALA A 66 1.99 -3.27 16.81
CA ALA A 66 2.01 -4.06 15.59
C ALA A 66 0.61 -4.23 14.96
N ASN A 67 -0.46 -4.34 15.76
CA ASN A 67 -1.82 -4.46 15.22
C ASN A 67 -2.24 -3.17 14.51
N LYS A 68 -1.84 -2.02 15.05
CA LYS A 68 -2.07 -0.74 14.41
C LYS A 68 -1.26 -0.60 13.12
N CYS A 69 0.01 -1.01 13.10
CA CYS A 69 0.82 -1.05 11.86
C CYS A 69 0.20 -1.93 10.78
N ILE A 70 -0.33 -3.10 11.14
CA ILE A 70 -1.06 -3.97 10.20
C ILE A 70 -2.27 -3.24 9.63
N ARG A 71 -3.07 -2.59 10.48
CA ARG A 71 -4.27 -1.85 10.05
C ARG A 71 -3.94 -0.66 9.15
N LEU A 72 -2.90 0.12 9.48
CA LEU A 72 -2.38 1.18 8.63
C LEU A 72 -1.95 0.62 7.26
N SER A 73 -1.19 -0.49 7.25
CA SER A 73 -0.70 -1.12 6.01
C SER A 73 -1.82 -1.53 5.07
N ILE A 74 -2.93 -2.09 5.58
CA ILE A 74 -4.05 -2.53 4.73
C ILE A 74 -5.00 -1.41 4.32
N VAL A 75 -4.90 -0.22 4.93
CA VAL A 75 -5.81 0.91 4.70
C VAL A 75 -5.19 1.97 3.78
N HIS A 76 -3.87 2.18 3.85
CA HIS A 76 -3.25 3.40 3.30
C HIS A 76 -3.54 3.66 1.81
N ASP A 77 -3.50 2.63 0.97
CA ASP A 77 -3.79 2.76 -0.48
C ASP A 77 -5.25 2.41 -0.85
N MET A 78 -6.17 2.28 0.10
CA MET A 78 -7.57 1.92 -0.22
C MET A 78 -8.26 2.94 -1.14
N GLY A 79 -7.87 4.22 -1.06
CA GLY A 79 -8.39 5.29 -1.92
C GLY A 79 -8.12 5.06 -3.42
N GLU A 80 -7.05 4.34 -3.75
CA GLU A 80 -6.67 4.02 -5.13
C GLU A 80 -7.72 3.16 -5.85
N SER A 81 -8.57 2.45 -5.11
CA SER A 81 -9.72 1.73 -5.68
C SER A 81 -10.71 2.63 -6.43
N ILE A 82 -10.64 3.95 -6.22
CA ILE A 82 -11.45 4.96 -6.90
C ILE A 82 -10.62 5.78 -7.88
N ILE A 83 -9.43 6.23 -7.47
CA ILE A 83 -8.66 7.22 -8.23
C ILE A 83 -7.52 6.61 -9.07
N GLY A 84 -7.25 5.30 -8.91
CA GLY A 84 -6.09 4.62 -9.46
C GLY A 84 -4.81 4.82 -8.64
N ASP A 85 -3.75 4.09 -8.97
CA ASP A 85 -2.41 4.30 -8.42
C ASP A 85 -1.77 5.48 -9.16
N ILE A 86 -1.78 6.66 -8.53
CA ILE A 86 -1.23 7.90 -9.10
C ILE A 86 0.25 8.00 -8.75
N THR A 87 1.09 8.04 -9.77
CA THR A 87 2.55 8.11 -9.65
C THR A 87 3.09 9.54 -9.77
N PRO A 88 4.37 9.77 -9.42
CA PRO A 88 5.03 11.05 -9.68
C PRO A 88 5.11 11.46 -11.16
N HIS A 89 4.81 10.55 -12.10
CA HIS A 89 4.89 10.81 -13.55
C HIS A 89 3.53 11.21 -14.17
N ASP A 90 2.45 11.21 -13.39
CA ASP A 90 1.11 11.55 -13.87
C ASP A 90 0.82 13.07 -13.81
N ASP A 91 1.83 13.89 -13.51
CA ASP A 91 1.76 15.36 -13.42
C ASP A 91 0.63 15.90 -12.50
N VAL A 92 0.13 15.06 -11.57
CA VAL A 92 -0.87 15.47 -10.58
C VAL A 92 -0.19 16.16 -9.40
N PRO A 93 -0.56 17.41 -9.06
CA PRO A 93 -0.01 18.10 -7.89
C PRO A 93 -0.26 17.32 -6.60
N LYS A 94 0.72 17.29 -5.69
CA LYS A 94 0.59 16.56 -4.40
C LYS A 94 -0.66 16.95 -3.61
N THR A 95 -1.02 18.23 -3.61
CA THR A 95 -2.24 18.73 -2.91
C THR A 95 -3.52 18.23 -3.57
N THR A 96 -3.53 18.11 -4.90
CA THR A 96 -4.66 17.55 -5.65
C THR A 96 -4.77 16.05 -5.40
N LYS A 97 -3.65 15.30 -5.44
CA LYS A 97 -3.60 13.88 -5.10
C LYS A 97 -4.18 13.63 -3.71
N ALA A 98 -3.67 14.34 -2.70
CA ALA A 98 -4.15 14.21 -1.32
C ALA A 98 -5.65 14.50 -1.18
N ALA A 99 -6.16 15.53 -1.86
CA ALA A 99 -7.60 15.84 -1.83
C ALA A 99 -8.45 14.76 -2.52
N MET A 100 -7.97 14.19 -3.63
CA MET A 100 -8.63 13.09 -4.33
C MET A 100 -8.64 11.80 -3.49
N GLU A 101 -7.52 11.46 -2.85
CA GLU A 101 -7.41 10.30 -1.95
C GLU A 101 -8.31 10.46 -0.73
N PHE A 102 -8.33 11.66 -0.13
CA PHE A 102 -9.20 11.96 0.99
C PHE A 102 -10.69 11.81 0.61
N ALA A 103 -11.11 12.38 -0.52
CA ALA A 103 -12.48 12.24 -1.00
C ALA A 103 -12.84 10.77 -1.33
N ALA A 104 -11.87 10.01 -1.86
CA ALA A 104 -12.05 8.60 -2.13
C ALA A 104 -12.25 7.78 -0.86
N ILE A 105 -11.40 8.00 0.16
CA ILE A 105 -11.51 7.26 1.41
C ILE A 105 -12.76 7.65 2.20
N GLU A 106 -13.15 8.94 2.22
CA GLU A 106 -14.41 9.38 2.82
C GLU A 106 -15.61 8.66 2.19
N LYS A 107 -15.60 8.49 0.87
CA LYS A 107 -16.63 7.72 0.18
C LYS A 107 -16.62 6.25 0.59
N ILE A 108 -15.46 5.61 0.63
CA ILE A 108 -15.32 4.20 1.01
C ILE A 108 -15.78 3.97 2.47
N THR A 109 -15.40 4.84 3.39
CA THR A 109 -15.73 4.72 4.82
C THR A 109 -17.19 5.01 5.10
N SER A 110 -17.84 5.88 4.32
CA SER A 110 -19.28 6.14 4.45
C SER A 110 -20.17 4.91 4.20
N LEU A 111 -19.62 3.86 3.58
CA LEU A 111 -20.30 2.59 3.33
C LEU A 111 -20.26 1.62 4.53
N LEU A 112 -19.44 1.93 5.53
CA LEU A 112 -19.33 1.16 6.77
C LEU A 112 -20.19 1.78 7.88
N PRO A 113 -20.67 0.97 8.84
CA PRO A 113 -21.45 1.48 9.96
C PRO A 113 -20.57 2.22 10.98
N GLY A 114 -20.99 3.44 11.32
CA GLY A 114 -20.56 4.19 12.51
C GLY A 114 -19.05 4.11 12.80
N ALA A 115 -18.73 3.55 13.97
CA ALA A 115 -17.37 3.49 14.51
C ALA A 115 -16.34 2.82 13.58
N SER A 116 -16.73 1.85 12.75
CA SER A 116 -15.80 1.18 11.83
C SER A 116 -15.37 2.09 10.67
N GLY A 117 -16.28 2.91 10.15
CA GLY A 117 -15.95 3.90 9.12
C GLY A 117 -15.03 5.00 9.66
N GLU A 118 -15.33 5.47 10.87
CA GLU A 118 -14.50 6.47 11.57
C GLU A 118 -13.10 5.95 11.88
N GLU A 119 -12.97 4.72 12.39
CA GLU A 119 -11.67 4.08 12.64
C GLU A 119 -10.82 4.01 11.36
N LEU A 120 -11.41 3.57 10.23
CA LEU A 120 -10.71 3.46 8.96
C LEU A 120 -10.26 4.83 8.44
N LEU A 121 -11.14 5.83 8.49
CA LEU A 121 -10.80 7.20 8.09
C LEU A 121 -9.65 7.77 8.93
N ASN A 122 -9.70 7.57 10.26
CA ASN A 122 -8.66 8.02 11.17
C ASN A 122 -7.31 7.33 10.90
N LEU A 123 -7.31 6.03 10.58
CA LEU A 123 -6.10 5.31 10.18
C LEU A 123 -5.51 5.88 8.88
N PHE A 124 -6.34 6.16 7.88
CA PHE A 124 -5.88 6.79 6.64
C PHE A 124 -5.25 8.16 6.90
N VAL A 125 -5.94 9.02 7.65
CA VAL A 125 -5.42 10.36 8.02
C VAL A 125 -4.12 10.25 8.80
N GLU A 126 -4.03 9.33 9.76
CA GLU A 126 -2.82 9.11 10.54
C GLU A 126 -1.63 8.69 9.66
N TYR A 127 -1.86 7.78 8.70
CA TYR A 127 -0.85 7.40 7.73
C TYR A 127 -0.39 8.62 6.91
N GLU A 128 -1.33 9.40 6.37
CA GLU A 128 -1.01 10.57 5.55
C GLU A 128 -0.21 11.63 6.31
N GLU A 129 -0.58 11.90 7.57
CA GLU A 129 0.16 12.82 8.41
C GLU A 129 1.57 12.34 8.76
N GLY A 130 1.77 11.02 8.91
CA GLY A 130 3.09 10.43 9.16
C GLY A 130 3.76 10.86 10.47
N LYS A 131 2.97 11.25 11.48
CA LYS A 131 3.49 11.82 12.73
C LYS A 131 3.70 10.76 13.83
N THR A 132 2.83 9.75 13.88
CA THR A 132 2.88 8.71 14.92
C THR A 132 4.02 7.73 14.65
N PRO A 133 4.55 7.05 15.69
CA PRO A 133 5.57 6.01 15.52
C PRO A 133 5.13 4.92 14.54
N GLU A 134 3.88 4.48 14.62
CA GLU A 134 3.32 3.45 13.74
C GLU A 134 3.23 3.93 12.29
N ALA A 135 2.70 5.14 12.04
CA ALA A 135 2.62 5.68 10.68
C ALA A 135 4.01 5.87 10.04
N LYS A 136 5.00 6.30 10.82
CA LYS A 136 6.40 6.39 10.34
C LYS A 136 6.94 5.04 9.93
N ILE A 137 6.77 4.01 10.76
CA ILE A 137 7.20 2.66 10.43
C ILE A 137 6.52 2.15 9.16
N VAL A 138 5.21 2.36 9.02
CA VAL A 138 4.47 1.89 7.83
C VAL A 138 4.93 2.65 6.58
N LYS A 139 5.28 3.94 6.66
CA LYS A 139 5.90 4.68 5.54
C LYS A 139 7.30 4.18 5.17
N TYR A 140 8.05 3.63 6.12
CA TYR A 140 9.31 2.93 5.84
C TYR A 140 9.04 1.59 5.16
N LEU A 141 8.05 0.82 5.65
CA LEU A 141 7.67 -0.46 5.06
C LEU A 141 7.15 -0.32 3.63
N ASP A 142 6.34 0.71 3.33
CA ASP A 142 5.85 1.02 1.98
C ASP A 142 7.02 1.16 0.99
N ARG A 143 7.98 2.02 1.30
CA ARG A 143 9.17 2.23 0.45
C ARG A 143 10.08 1.01 0.41
N TYR A 144 10.23 0.29 1.51
CA TYR A 144 11.05 -0.92 1.56
C TYR A 144 10.45 -2.02 0.69
N ASP A 145 9.15 -2.22 0.77
CA ASP A 145 8.40 -3.16 -0.06
C ASP A 145 8.62 -2.88 -1.55
N MET A 146 8.56 -1.60 -1.94
CA MET A 146 8.81 -1.15 -3.30
C MET A 146 10.21 -1.53 -3.81
N ILE A 147 11.28 -1.27 -3.06
CA ILE A 147 12.65 -1.62 -3.50
C ILE A 147 12.93 -3.12 -3.44
N GLN A 148 12.31 -3.83 -2.50
CA GLN A 148 12.35 -5.29 -2.44
C GLN A 148 11.71 -5.88 -3.70
N GLN A 149 10.53 -5.38 -4.08
CA GLN A 149 9.83 -5.78 -5.30
C GLN A 149 10.64 -5.47 -6.56
N ALA A 150 11.26 -4.29 -6.61
CA ALA A 150 12.13 -3.91 -7.74
C ALA A 150 13.27 -4.93 -7.93
N TYR A 151 13.94 -5.33 -6.84
CA TYR A 151 14.98 -6.35 -6.93
C TYR A 151 14.45 -7.72 -7.41
N GLU A 152 13.27 -8.12 -6.95
CA GLU A 152 12.62 -9.36 -7.39
C GLU A 152 12.31 -9.33 -8.89
N TYR A 153 11.81 -8.21 -9.41
CA TYR A 153 11.60 -8.03 -10.85
C TYR A 153 12.89 -8.02 -11.65
N GLU A 154 13.93 -7.28 -11.22
CA GLU A 154 15.26 -7.30 -11.85
C GLU A 154 15.80 -8.72 -12.02
N ARG A 155 15.59 -9.58 -11.01
CA ARG A 155 15.99 -10.98 -11.05
C ARG A 155 15.13 -11.82 -11.97
N ASN A 156 13.81 -11.69 -11.90
CA ASN A 156 12.89 -12.47 -12.75
C ASN A 156 13.09 -12.16 -14.23
N GLU A 157 13.30 -10.88 -14.55
CA GLU A 157 13.61 -10.39 -15.90
C GLU A 157 15.05 -10.71 -16.33
N LYS A 158 15.91 -11.12 -15.41
CA LYS A 158 17.37 -11.31 -15.62
C LYS A 158 18.04 -10.05 -16.16
N LYS A 159 17.62 -8.88 -15.66
CA LYS A 159 18.14 -7.57 -16.02
C LYS A 159 18.64 -6.88 -14.74
N PRO A 160 19.87 -7.15 -14.27
CA PRO A 160 20.37 -6.51 -13.07
C PRO A 160 20.31 -4.98 -13.17
N LYS A 161 19.85 -4.33 -12.11
CA LYS A 161 19.83 -2.87 -11.94
C LYS A 161 18.94 -2.07 -12.92
N PHE A 162 18.03 -2.71 -13.66
CA PHE A 162 17.17 -1.98 -14.61
C PHE A 162 16.12 -1.09 -13.94
N LEU A 163 15.78 -1.34 -12.67
CA LEU A 163 14.83 -0.58 -11.87
C LEU A 163 15.55 0.34 -10.86
N GLN A 164 16.74 0.82 -11.22
CA GLN A 164 17.57 1.68 -10.36
C GLN A 164 16.83 2.94 -9.86
N GLU A 165 15.90 3.49 -10.66
CA GLU A 165 15.14 4.68 -10.29
C GLU A 165 14.37 4.54 -8.96
N PHE A 166 13.91 3.32 -8.62
CA PHE A 166 13.21 3.06 -7.36
C PHE A 166 14.16 3.08 -6.15
N PHE A 167 15.40 2.63 -6.35
CA PHE A 167 16.45 2.69 -5.33
C PHE A 167 16.94 4.13 -5.13
N ASP A 168 17.13 4.88 -6.22
CA ASP A 168 17.56 6.27 -6.15
C ASP A 168 16.51 7.14 -5.45
N ALA A 169 15.22 6.89 -5.70
CA ALA A 169 14.11 7.60 -5.06
C ALA A 169 14.02 7.38 -3.53
N THR A 170 14.65 6.34 -2.99
CA THR A 170 14.58 5.98 -1.57
C THR A 170 15.91 6.09 -0.82
N ALA A 171 17.00 6.41 -1.52
CA ALA A 171 18.37 6.36 -0.99
C ALA A 171 18.59 7.15 0.32
N ASN A 172 17.92 8.30 0.47
CA ASN A 172 18.06 9.16 1.66
C ASN A 172 16.89 9.04 2.65
N PHE A 173 15.98 8.08 2.44
CA PHE A 173 14.80 7.93 3.27
C PHE A 173 15.06 7.04 4.49
N PHE A 174 15.85 5.98 4.33
CA PHE A 174 16.13 5.02 5.40
C PHE A 174 17.30 5.50 6.27
N ASP A 175 16.99 5.97 7.47
CA ASP A 175 17.95 6.37 8.49
C ASP A 175 18.04 5.36 9.65
N ASP A 176 18.88 5.67 10.65
CA ASP A 176 19.11 4.82 11.81
C ASP A 176 17.98 4.88 12.87
N SER A 177 16.88 5.60 12.61
CA SER A 177 15.76 5.70 13.55
C SER A 177 14.95 4.41 13.65
N HIS A 178 15.03 3.54 12.63
CA HIS A 178 14.39 2.23 12.60
C HIS A 178 15.40 1.12 12.26
N PRO A 179 16.21 0.66 13.23
CA PRO A 179 17.35 -0.23 12.98
C PRO A 179 16.98 -1.56 12.30
N ILE A 180 15.80 -2.12 12.60
CA ILE A 180 15.32 -3.37 11.97
C ILE A 180 15.12 -3.15 10.46
N ILE A 181 14.47 -2.05 10.06
CA ILE A 181 14.22 -1.76 8.65
C ILE A 181 15.53 -1.39 7.95
N LYS A 182 16.41 -0.64 8.63
CA LYS A 182 17.73 -0.30 8.10
C LYS A 182 18.57 -1.54 7.78
N ASP A 183 18.59 -2.52 8.70
CA ASP A 183 19.26 -3.80 8.49
C ASP A 183 18.68 -4.60 7.30
N LEU A 184 17.35 -4.57 7.10
CA LEU A 184 16.72 -5.18 5.92
C LEU A 184 17.15 -4.50 4.61
N VAL A 185 17.18 -3.16 4.60
CA VAL A 185 17.64 -2.37 3.44
C VAL A 185 19.09 -2.70 3.12
N ASP A 186 19.97 -2.72 4.11
CA ASP A 186 21.40 -3.02 3.90
C ASP A 186 21.61 -4.44 3.35
N LYS A 187 20.87 -5.43 3.86
CA LYS A 187 20.87 -6.80 3.34
C LYS A 187 20.37 -6.88 1.91
N LEU A 188 19.29 -6.17 1.59
CA LEU A 188 18.74 -6.10 0.24
C LEU A 188 19.74 -5.48 -0.74
N LEU A 189 20.35 -4.36 -0.39
CA LEU A 189 21.35 -3.68 -1.22
C LEU A 189 22.58 -4.58 -1.44
N ALA A 190 23.07 -5.26 -0.40
CA ALA A 190 24.17 -6.21 -0.53
C ALA A 190 23.81 -7.41 -1.43
N ALA A 191 22.59 -7.95 -1.27
CA ALA A 191 22.11 -9.05 -2.11
C ALA A 191 21.97 -8.63 -3.58
N ARG A 192 21.47 -7.41 -3.82
CA ARG A 192 21.34 -6.83 -5.16
C ARG A 192 22.69 -6.60 -5.83
N GLU A 193 23.68 -6.09 -5.11
CA GLU A 193 25.05 -5.95 -5.62
C GLU A 193 25.68 -7.30 -5.96
N ALA A 194 25.43 -8.32 -5.15
CA ALA A 194 25.94 -9.67 -5.37
C ALA A 194 25.13 -10.50 -6.39
N ASN A 195 23.96 -10.03 -6.85
CA ASN A 195 22.99 -10.80 -7.64
C ASN A 195 22.61 -12.15 -6.99
N THR A 196 22.48 -12.18 -5.66
CA THR A 196 22.26 -13.41 -4.89
C THR A 196 20.90 -14.06 -5.18
N PRO A 197 20.82 -15.37 -5.48
CA PRO A 197 19.55 -16.08 -5.64
C PRO A 197 18.83 -16.28 -4.29
N PHE A 198 17.50 -16.41 -4.31
CA PHE A 198 16.75 -16.87 -3.13
C PHE A 198 17.14 -18.31 -2.83
N SER A 199 17.31 -18.61 -1.55
CA SER A 199 17.35 -19.99 -1.08
C SER A 199 16.05 -20.68 -1.49
N GLN A 200 16.18 -21.81 -2.20
CA GLN A 200 15.05 -22.67 -2.56
C GLN A 200 14.51 -23.41 -1.34
#